data_AF-A0A521KEN2-F1
#
_entry.id   AF-A0A521KEN2-F1
#
_cell.length_a   1.000
_cell.length_b   1.000
_cell.length_c   1.000
_cell.angle_alpha   90.00
_cell.angle_beta   90.00
_cell.angle_gamma   90.00
#
_symmetry.space_group_name_H-M   'P 1'
#
loop_
_entity.id
_entity.type
_entity.pdbx_description
1 polymer ?
#
loop_
_entity_poly.entity_id
_entity_poly.type
_entity_poly.pdbx_seq_one_letter_code
_entity_poly.pdbx_strand_id
1 'polypeptide(L)'
;MRARLACLLLLVGCTAPATRHAFRPGDAVSAEAVAHWDRIEPSAFAELALATFPDAGAPRELEAPLLAELSSALDGFDARAMRAAVLLGRSRSAAALEQLIARLELRAVGPDVGSDAADVTAAQALARLDLAQRPALLERLLALAVGPLAHPDLEVRTECARACVLHGRDEPIPFLLLVLRIDTWIGATDARDFQVSQQTAWARHRAAEALATRARVAKTYHPDGSVERRQVEALKLEEALRAAGALR
;
A
#
# COMPACT_ATOMS: atom_id res chain seq x y z
N MET A 1 64.53 -14.20 2.17
CA MET A 1 63.50 -15.11 1.65
C MET A 1 62.57 -14.33 0.72
N ARG A 2 62.47 -14.79 -0.55
CA ARG A 2 61.40 -14.67 -1.58
C ARG A 2 60.22 -13.69 -1.26
N ALA A 3 59.98 -12.59 -1.98
CA ALA A 3 59.56 -12.37 -3.38
C ALA A 3 58.03 -12.52 -3.66
N ARG A 4 57.50 -11.51 -4.38
CA ARG A 4 56.28 -11.39 -5.24
C ARG A 4 55.00 -10.82 -4.58
N LEU A 5 54.51 -9.62 -4.96
CA LEU A 5 53.72 -9.18 -6.14
C LEU A 5 52.30 -9.77 -6.23
N ALA A 6 51.26 -8.91 -6.08
CA ALA A 6 49.95 -9.01 -6.73
C ALA A 6 49.22 -7.65 -6.58
N CYS A 7 49.29 -6.78 -7.59
CA CYS A 7 48.31 -6.62 -8.67
C CYS A 7 47.03 -5.90 -8.21
N LEU A 8 47.08 -4.56 -8.20
CA LEU A 8 45.94 -3.68 -8.04
C LEU A 8 45.22 -3.59 -9.40
N LEU A 9 44.18 -4.38 -9.59
CA LEU A 9 43.29 -4.30 -10.76
C LEU A 9 42.31 -3.14 -10.54
N LEU A 10 42.65 -1.98 -11.10
CA LEU A 10 41.70 -0.88 -11.35
C LEU A 10 40.75 -1.31 -12.48
N LEU A 11 39.62 -1.92 -12.12
CA LEU A 11 38.49 -2.07 -13.01
C LEU A 11 37.79 -0.71 -13.11
N VAL A 12 38.28 0.15 -14.02
CA VAL A 12 37.50 1.26 -14.55
C VAL A 12 36.44 0.64 -15.45
N GLY A 13 35.31 0.28 -14.85
CA GLY A 13 34.11 -0.09 -15.59
C GLY A 13 33.64 1.13 -16.36
N CYS A 14 33.80 1.12 -17.68
CA CYS A 14 33.08 2.01 -18.58
C CYS A 14 31.57 1.72 -18.43
N THR A 15 30.91 2.39 -17.50
CA THR A 15 29.46 2.52 -17.54
C THR A 15 29.15 3.39 -18.75
N ALA A 16 28.81 2.77 -19.87
CA ALA A 16 28.19 3.48 -20.97
C ALA A 16 27.02 4.29 -20.38
N PRO A 17 26.91 5.59 -20.68
CA PRO A 17 25.77 6.36 -20.22
C PRO A 17 24.54 5.67 -20.78
N ALA A 18 23.73 5.06 -19.91
CA ALA A 18 22.44 4.53 -20.29
C ALA A 18 21.70 5.68 -20.94
N THR A 19 21.50 5.58 -22.26
CA THR A 19 20.68 6.51 -23.03
C THR A 19 19.31 6.46 -22.40
N ARG A 20 19.03 7.40 -21.50
CA ARG A 20 17.70 7.62 -20.95
C ARG A 20 16.85 8.02 -22.14
N HIS A 21 16.13 7.07 -22.71
CA HIS A 21 15.09 7.37 -23.67
C HIS A 21 14.14 8.35 -23.01
N ALA A 22 14.15 9.59 -23.49
CA ALA A 22 13.19 10.59 -23.06
C ALA A 22 11.81 10.11 -23.53
N PHE A 23 11.01 9.58 -22.62
CA PHE A 23 9.65 9.14 -22.90
C PHE A 23 8.82 10.33 -23.35
N ARG A 24 8.06 10.18 -24.45
CA ARG A 24 7.10 11.19 -24.86
C ARG A 24 5.81 11.01 -24.05
N PRO A 25 5.16 12.12 -23.64
CA PRO A 25 3.82 12.04 -23.08
C PRO A 25 2.88 11.30 -24.03
N GLY A 26 2.23 10.25 -23.55
CA GLY A 26 1.29 9.43 -24.34
C GLY A 26 1.84 8.08 -24.82
N ASP A 27 3.15 7.84 -24.74
CA ASP A 27 3.70 6.53 -25.10
C ASP A 27 3.34 5.50 -24.02
N ALA A 28 2.69 4.42 -24.45
CA ALA A 28 2.44 3.26 -23.60
C ALA A 28 3.77 2.63 -23.15
N VAL A 29 3.78 2.10 -21.93
CA VAL A 29 4.95 1.40 -21.39
C VAL A 29 4.91 -0.05 -21.88
N SER A 30 5.97 -0.46 -22.59
CA SER A 30 6.14 -1.82 -23.10
C SER A 30 6.81 -2.74 -22.08
N ALA A 31 6.77 -4.04 -22.33
CA ALA A 31 7.42 -5.03 -21.48
C ALA A 31 8.95 -4.85 -21.41
N GLU A 32 9.58 -4.40 -22.50
CA GLU A 32 11.01 -4.11 -22.56
C GLU A 32 11.41 -2.98 -21.61
N ALA A 33 10.54 -1.98 -21.43
CA ALA A 33 10.79 -0.85 -20.54
C ALA A 33 10.82 -1.23 -19.06
N VAL A 34 10.30 -2.40 -18.70
CA VAL A 34 10.35 -2.99 -17.35
C VAL A 34 10.97 -4.38 -17.36
N ALA A 35 11.89 -4.66 -18.30
CA ALA A 35 12.48 -5.99 -18.42
C ALA A 35 13.07 -6.50 -17.10
N HIS A 36 12.85 -7.80 -16.83
CA HIS A 36 13.35 -8.51 -15.64
C HIS A 36 12.84 -7.98 -14.29
N TRP A 37 11.78 -7.17 -14.27
CA TRP A 37 11.19 -6.61 -13.06
C TRP A 37 10.91 -7.65 -11.96
N ASP A 38 10.62 -8.89 -12.34
CA ASP A 38 10.30 -10.00 -11.44
C ASP A 38 11.53 -10.61 -10.74
N ARG A 39 12.75 -10.43 -11.27
CA ARG A 39 13.96 -11.17 -10.85
C ARG A 39 15.12 -10.31 -10.39
N ILE A 40 15.08 -9.01 -10.66
CA ILE A 40 16.14 -8.08 -10.23
C ILE A 40 16.14 -7.88 -8.71
N GLU A 41 17.24 -7.35 -8.17
CA GLU A 41 17.37 -7.04 -6.74
C GLU A 41 16.34 -5.96 -6.31
N PRO A 42 15.87 -5.97 -5.04
CA PRO A 42 14.84 -5.02 -4.58
C PRO A 42 15.19 -3.55 -4.78
N SER A 43 16.45 -3.14 -4.59
CA SER A 43 16.90 -1.76 -4.83
C SER A 43 16.83 -1.40 -6.32
N ALA A 44 17.30 -2.30 -7.20
CA ALA A 44 17.22 -2.12 -8.64
C ALA A 44 15.76 -2.07 -9.13
N PHE A 45 14.86 -2.85 -8.53
CA PHE A 45 13.43 -2.79 -8.80
C PHE A 45 12.83 -1.43 -8.42
N ALA A 46 13.17 -0.90 -7.25
CA ALA A 46 12.70 0.42 -6.82
C ALA A 46 13.17 1.53 -7.79
N GLU A 47 14.45 1.48 -8.20
CA GLU A 47 15.00 2.41 -9.20
C GLU A 47 14.29 2.29 -10.56
N LEU A 48 14.06 1.07 -11.04
CA LEU A 48 13.30 0.80 -12.27
C LEU A 48 11.88 1.39 -12.18
N ALA A 49 11.16 1.08 -11.11
CA ALA A 49 9.78 1.54 -10.92
C ALA A 49 9.68 3.08 -10.86
N LEU A 50 10.64 3.75 -10.23
CA LEU A 50 10.73 5.22 -10.18
C LEU A 50 11.10 5.84 -11.52
N ALA A 51 12.06 5.23 -12.24
CA ALA A 51 12.51 5.70 -13.54
C ALA A 51 11.41 5.58 -14.60
N THR A 52 10.68 4.47 -14.60
CA THR A 52 9.60 4.21 -15.56
C THR A 52 8.32 4.98 -15.19
N PHE A 53 8.01 5.12 -13.90
CA PHE A 53 6.78 5.76 -13.44
C PHE A 53 7.08 6.79 -12.34
N PRO A 54 7.45 8.04 -12.66
CA PRO A 54 7.79 9.05 -11.65
C PRO A 54 6.55 9.52 -10.84
N ASP A 55 6.73 9.87 -9.56
CA ASP A 55 5.61 10.22 -8.65
C ASP A 55 4.78 11.44 -9.10
N ALA A 56 5.44 12.44 -9.68
CA ALA A 56 4.82 13.66 -10.19
C ALA A 56 4.35 13.55 -11.66
N GLY A 57 4.32 12.32 -12.22
CA GLY A 57 3.94 12.08 -13.60
C GLY A 57 2.43 11.99 -13.82
N ALA A 58 2.02 12.30 -15.05
CA ALA A 58 0.69 11.93 -15.56
C ALA A 58 0.54 10.40 -15.60
N PRO A 59 -0.70 9.87 -15.55
CA PRO A 59 -0.95 8.45 -15.79
C PRO A 59 -0.28 7.97 -17.08
N ARG A 60 0.24 6.74 -17.06
CA ARG A 60 0.90 6.11 -18.19
C ARG A 60 0.18 4.81 -18.52
N GLU A 61 -0.30 4.71 -19.75
CA GLU A 61 -0.90 3.47 -20.25
C GLU A 61 0.16 2.35 -20.32
N LEU A 62 -0.30 1.12 -20.09
CA LEU A 62 0.52 -0.08 -20.23
C LEU A 62 0.12 -0.77 -21.52
N GLU A 63 1.09 -1.27 -22.28
CA GLU A 63 0.77 -2.12 -23.43
C GLU A 63 0.03 -3.38 -22.96
N ALA A 64 -0.90 -3.86 -23.79
CA ALA A 64 -1.76 -5.00 -23.42
C ALA A 64 -0.98 -6.25 -22.98
N PRO A 65 0.15 -6.65 -23.61
CA PRO A 65 0.94 -7.79 -23.14
C PRO A 65 1.52 -7.58 -21.74
N LEU A 66 2.04 -6.38 -21.45
CA LEU A 66 2.60 -6.07 -20.13
C LEU A 66 1.50 -6.02 -19.07
N LEU A 67 0.36 -5.40 -19.37
CA LEU A 67 -0.78 -5.39 -18.45
C LEU A 67 -1.23 -6.81 -18.11
N ALA A 68 -1.34 -7.68 -19.11
CA ALA A 68 -1.73 -9.08 -18.90
C ALA A 68 -0.69 -9.85 -18.06
N GLU A 69 0.60 -9.65 -18.30
CA GLU A 69 1.67 -10.26 -17.52
C GLU A 69 1.62 -9.82 -16.04
N LEU A 70 1.51 -8.51 -15.79
CA LEU A 70 1.43 -7.95 -14.45
C LEU A 70 0.16 -8.39 -13.72
N SER A 71 -0.98 -8.42 -14.43
CA SER A 71 -2.25 -8.90 -13.89
C SER A 71 -2.15 -10.37 -13.49
N SER A 72 -1.58 -11.23 -14.34
CA SER A 72 -1.39 -12.64 -14.01
C SER A 72 -0.42 -12.84 -12.85
N ALA A 73 0.62 -12.01 -12.74
CA ALA A 73 1.55 -12.07 -11.62
C ALA A 73 0.91 -11.62 -10.30
N LEU A 74 -0.03 -10.66 -10.34
CA LEU A 74 -0.74 -10.13 -9.19
C LEU A 74 -1.58 -11.21 -8.46
N ASP A 75 -1.99 -12.27 -9.15
CA ASP A 75 -2.77 -13.36 -8.56
C ASP A 75 -1.97 -14.25 -7.61
N GLY A 76 -0.63 -14.14 -7.62
CA GLY A 76 0.27 -14.86 -6.72
C GLY A 76 0.26 -14.33 -5.28
N PHE A 77 1.08 -14.96 -4.44
CA PHE A 77 1.26 -14.61 -3.02
C PHE A 77 2.75 -14.40 -2.67
N ASP A 78 3.56 -14.02 -3.66
CA ASP A 78 5.01 -13.94 -3.55
C ASP A 78 5.53 -12.52 -3.84
N ALA A 79 6.86 -12.38 -3.83
CA ALA A 79 7.51 -11.11 -4.15
C ALA A 79 7.19 -10.60 -5.56
N ARG A 80 6.88 -11.50 -6.51
CA ARG A 80 6.50 -11.14 -7.88
C ARG A 80 5.11 -10.49 -7.89
N ALA A 81 4.15 -11.01 -7.13
CA ALA A 81 2.84 -10.37 -6.97
C ALA A 81 2.94 -8.96 -6.37
N MET A 82 3.74 -8.78 -5.33
CA MET A 82 3.98 -7.46 -4.73
C MET A 82 4.60 -6.47 -5.73
N ARG A 83 5.60 -6.90 -6.50
CA ARG A 83 6.21 -6.06 -7.53
C ARG A 83 5.23 -5.70 -8.64
N ALA A 84 4.37 -6.62 -9.05
CA ALA A 84 3.31 -6.34 -10.01
C ALA A 84 2.35 -5.28 -9.48
N ALA A 85 1.92 -5.38 -8.22
CA ALA A 85 1.08 -4.38 -7.56
C ALA A 85 1.72 -2.99 -7.56
N VAL A 86 3.03 -2.90 -7.31
CA VAL A 86 3.79 -1.63 -7.40
C VAL A 86 3.75 -1.06 -8.81
N LEU A 87 4.08 -1.84 -9.84
CA LEU A 87 4.13 -1.33 -11.22
C LEU A 87 2.75 -0.89 -11.71
N LEU A 88 1.71 -1.70 -11.46
CA LEU A 88 0.31 -1.36 -11.77
C LEU A 88 -0.13 -0.09 -11.03
N GLY A 89 0.20 0.03 -9.74
CA GLY A 89 -0.14 1.18 -8.93
C GLY A 89 0.53 2.48 -9.40
N ARG A 90 1.81 2.40 -9.78
CA ARG A 90 2.58 3.54 -10.25
C ARG A 90 2.21 3.98 -11.67
N SER A 91 1.73 3.08 -12.53
CA SER A 91 1.25 3.47 -13.87
C SER A 91 0.06 4.42 -13.80
N ARG A 92 -0.81 4.25 -12.79
CA ARG A 92 -2.07 4.99 -12.60
C ARG A 92 -3.03 4.89 -13.80
N SER A 93 -2.78 3.97 -14.75
CA SER A 93 -3.68 3.76 -15.88
C SER A 93 -5.00 3.19 -15.38
N ALA A 94 -6.11 3.57 -16.02
CA ALA A 94 -7.42 3.10 -15.59
C ALA A 94 -7.50 1.56 -15.58
N ALA A 95 -6.94 0.92 -16.60
CA ALA A 95 -6.93 -0.54 -16.70
C ALA A 95 -6.09 -1.21 -15.60
N ALA A 96 -4.94 -0.65 -15.23
CA ALA A 96 -4.12 -1.20 -14.14
C ALA A 96 -4.80 -1.05 -12.79
N LEU A 97 -5.43 0.10 -12.54
CA LEU A 97 -6.18 0.34 -11.31
C LEU A 97 -7.37 -0.61 -11.17
N GLU A 98 -8.06 -0.92 -12.26
CA GLU A 98 -9.12 -1.93 -12.27
C GLU A 98 -8.59 -3.33 -11.90
N GLN A 99 -7.39 -3.72 -12.35
CA GLN A 99 -6.80 -5.00 -11.93
C GLN A 99 -6.51 -5.03 -10.42
N LEU A 100 -5.98 -3.93 -9.86
CA LEU A 100 -5.69 -3.83 -8.43
C LEU A 100 -6.96 -3.99 -7.57
N ILE A 101 -8.02 -3.25 -7.90
CA ILE A 101 -9.25 -3.31 -7.11
C ILE A 101 -9.98 -4.66 -7.32
N ALA A 102 -9.98 -5.21 -8.53
CA ALA A 102 -10.54 -6.53 -8.80
C ALA A 102 -9.83 -7.61 -7.96
N ARG A 103 -8.50 -7.54 -7.84
CA ARG A 103 -7.72 -8.42 -6.98
C ARG A 103 -8.17 -8.33 -5.52
N LEU A 104 -8.31 -7.12 -4.96
CA LEU A 104 -8.78 -6.95 -3.58
C LEU A 104 -10.21 -7.48 -3.39
N GLU A 105 -11.07 -7.37 -4.39
CA GLU A 105 -12.43 -7.88 -4.34
C GLU A 105 -12.51 -9.41 -4.37
N LEU A 106 -11.45 -10.12 -4.78
CA LEU A 106 -11.39 -11.58 -4.62
C LEU A 106 -11.33 -12.00 -3.15
N ARG A 107 -10.87 -11.10 -2.26
CA ARG A 107 -10.77 -11.36 -0.80
C ARG A 107 -10.00 -12.64 -0.49
N ALA A 108 -9.00 -12.94 -1.32
CA ALA A 108 -8.23 -14.17 -1.21
C ALA A 108 -7.39 -14.13 0.07
N VAL A 109 -7.50 -15.18 0.88
CA VAL A 109 -6.61 -15.37 2.04
C VAL A 109 -5.46 -16.25 1.58
N GLY A 110 -4.25 -15.74 1.65
CA GLY A 110 -3.06 -16.49 1.28
C GLY A 110 -2.74 -17.64 2.26
N PRO A 111 -1.87 -18.58 1.86
CA PRO A 111 -1.59 -19.78 2.65
C PRO A 111 -0.80 -19.50 3.93
N ASP A 112 0.04 -18.45 3.93
CA ASP A 112 1.01 -18.17 4.97
C ASP A 112 0.95 -16.71 5.46
N VAL A 113 1.53 -16.47 6.64
CA VAL A 113 1.74 -15.12 7.18
C VAL A 113 2.59 -14.29 6.20
N GLY A 114 2.08 -13.13 5.77
CA GLY A 114 2.74 -12.25 4.80
C GLY A 114 2.35 -12.49 3.34
N SER A 115 1.48 -13.47 3.06
CA SER A 115 0.93 -13.69 1.71
C SER A 115 0.01 -12.55 1.25
N ASP A 116 -0.43 -11.70 2.17
CA ASP A 116 -1.24 -10.49 1.98
C ASP A 116 -0.42 -9.28 1.48
N ALA A 117 0.92 -9.35 1.46
CA ALA A 117 1.78 -8.21 1.13
C ALA A 117 1.44 -7.56 -0.23
N ALA A 118 1.05 -8.36 -1.23
CA ALA A 118 0.63 -7.87 -2.54
C ALA A 118 -0.71 -7.11 -2.45
N ASP A 119 -1.67 -7.62 -1.69
CA ASP A 119 -2.99 -7.00 -1.51
C ASP A 119 -2.88 -5.72 -0.67
N VAL A 120 -2.08 -5.72 0.39
CA VAL A 120 -1.76 -4.51 1.16
C VAL A 120 -1.09 -3.45 0.26
N THR A 121 -0.17 -3.88 -0.60
CA THR A 121 0.49 -2.99 -1.57
C THR A 121 -0.50 -2.42 -2.59
N ALA A 122 -1.43 -3.24 -3.09
CA ALA A 122 -2.49 -2.82 -4.01
C ALA A 122 -3.42 -1.80 -3.35
N ALA A 123 -3.87 -2.05 -2.11
CA ALA A 123 -4.70 -1.12 -1.35
C ALA A 123 -3.97 0.21 -1.09
N GLN A 124 -2.69 0.17 -0.71
CA GLN A 124 -1.86 1.37 -0.56
C GLN A 124 -1.70 2.15 -1.87
N ALA A 125 -1.50 1.46 -2.99
CA ALA A 125 -1.37 2.10 -4.29
C ALA A 125 -2.66 2.85 -4.66
N LEU A 126 -3.83 2.24 -4.46
CA LEU A 126 -5.13 2.88 -4.67
C LEU A 126 -5.35 4.06 -3.73
N ALA A 127 -4.91 3.97 -2.47
CA ALA A 127 -5.03 5.02 -1.46
C ALA A 127 -4.19 6.29 -1.75
N ARG A 128 -3.24 6.22 -2.70
CA ARG A 128 -2.40 7.37 -3.11
C ARG A 128 -2.98 8.18 -4.26
N LEU A 129 -4.06 7.71 -4.86
CA LEU A 129 -4.73 8.40 -5.97
C LEU A 129 -5.56 9.57 -5.47
N ASP A 130 -5.85 10.53 -6.36
CA ASP A 130 -6.93 11.48 -6.11
C ASP A 130 -8.30 10.78 -6.30
N LEU A 131 -8.80 10.15 -5.23
CA LEU A 131 -10.08 9.44 -5.26
C LEU A 131 -11.30 10.38 -5.39
N ALA A 132 -11.14 11.69 -5.20
CA ALA A 132 -12.24 12.64 -5.43
C ALA A 132 -12.67 12.66 -6.91
N GLN A 133 -11.74 12.37 -7.82
CA GLN A 133 -12.01 12.21 -9.25
C GLN A 133 -12.49 10.80 -9.63
N ARG A 134 -12.60 9.88 -8.65
CA ARG A 134 -12.91 8.46 -8.87
C ARG A 134 -13.93 7.94 -7.83
N PRO A 135 -15.13 8.53 -7.75
CA PRO A 135 -16.11 8.18 -6.72
C PRO A 135 -16.50 6.70 -6.73
N ALA A 136 -16.59 6.07 -7.90
CA ALA A 136 -16.88 4.63 -8.00
C ALA A 136 -15.80 3.75 -7.33
N LEU A 137 -14.52 4.11 -7.46
CA LEU A 137 -13.43 3.41 -6.80
C LEU A 137 -13.46 3.64 -5.28
N LEU A 138 -13.76 4.87 -4.86
CA LEU A 138 -13.91 5.21 -3.45
C LEU A 138 -15.03 4.38 -2.77
N GLU A 139 -16.16 4.18 -3.45
CA GLU A 139 -17.26 3.32 -2.95
C GLU A 139 -16.84 1.85 -2.84
N ARG A 140 -16.08 1.33 -3.81
CA ARG A 140 -15.57 -0.05 -3.76
C ARG A 140 -14.59 -0.25 -2.60
N LEU A 141 -13.67 0.70 -2.40
CA LEU A 141 -12.78 0.70 -1.25
C LEU A 141 -13.55 0.79 0.08
N LEU A 142 -14.62 1.60 0.13
CA LEU A 142 -15.48 1.67 1.32
C LEU A 142 -16.17 0.34 1.59
N ALA A 143 -16.67 -0.34 0.57
CA ALA A 143 -17.28 -1.66 0.69
C ALA A 143 -16.28 -2.71 1.19
N LEU A 144 -15.03 -2.66 0.74
CA LEU A 144 -13.95 -3.51 1.25
C LEU A 144 -13.54 -3.14 2.68
N ALA A 145 -13.68 -1.87 3.07
CA ALA A 145 -13.31 -1.38 4.39
C ALA A 145 -14.35 -1.68 5.47
N VAL A 146 -15.65 -1.46 5.24
CA VAL A 146 -16.69 -1.59 6.27
C VAL A 146 -18.03 -2.09 5.72
N GLY A 147 -18.06 -2.60 4.48
CA GLY A 147 -19.27 -3.15 3.90
C GLY A 147 -19.67 -4.51 4.47
N PRO A 148 -20.86 -5.05 4.11
CA PRO A 148 -21.34 -6.36 4.56
C PRO A 148 -20.42 -7.52 4.20
N LEU A 149 -19.63 -7.34 3.14
CA LEU A 149 -18.59 -8.27 2.69
C LEU A 149 -17.23 -7.54 2.75
N ALA A 150 -16.91 -6.94 3.90
CA ALA A 150 -15.59 -6.32 4.10
C ALA A 150 -14.46 -7.33 3.86
N HIS A 151 -13.27 -6.83 3.54
CA HIS A 151 -12.10 -7.67 3.33
C HIS A 151 -11.74 -8.38 4.66
N PRO A 152 -11.46 -9.70 4.66
CA PRO A 152 -11.19 -10.45 5.89
C PRO A 152 -9.84 -10.09 6.52
N ASP A 153 -8.88 -9.68 5.70
CA ASP A 153 -7.55 -9.25 6.15
C ASP A 153 -7.57 -7.84 6.77
N LEU A 154 -7.01 -7.72 7.97
CA LEU A 154 -6.97 -6.48 8.75
C LEU A 154 -6.15 -5.38 8.07
N GLU A 155 -5.01 -5.72 7.48
CA GLU A 155 -4.08 -4.74 6.90
C GLU A 155 -4.67 -4.13 5.62
N VAL A 156 -5.21 -4.98 4.75
CA VAL A 156 -5.94 -4.56 3.55
C VAL A 156 -7.15 -3.69 3.92
N ARG A 157 -7.96 -4.15 4.87
CA ARG A 157 -9.15 -3.41 5.33
C ARG A 157 -8.77 -2.05 5.94
N THR A 158 -7.66 -1.98 6.67
CA THR A 158 -7.11 -0.74 7.25
C THR A 158 -6.69 0.25 6.16
N GLU A 159 -6.02 -0.18 5.09
CA GLU A 159 -5.63 0.72 4.00
C GLU A 159 -6.83 1.21 3.19
N CYS A 160 -7.80 0.34 2.91
CA CYS A 160 -9.06 0.74 2.29
C CYS A 160 -9.79 1.79 3.15
N ALA A 161 -9.93 1.55 4.46
CA ALA A 161 -10.55 2.49 5.39
C ALA A 161 -9.78 3.82 5.48
N ARG A 162 -8.45 3.75 5.55
CA ARG A 162 -7.57 4.92 5.55
C ARG A 162 -7.75 5.76 4.29
N ALA A 163 -7.81 5.13 3.11
CA ALA A 163 -8.06 5.83 1.85
C ALA A 163 -9.38 6.61 1.93
N CYS A 164 -10.45 5.95 2.35
CA CYS A 164 -11.77 6.58 2.49
C CYS A 164 -11.74 7.79 3.45
N VAL A 165 -11.13 7.64 4.62
CA VAL A 165 -11.04 8.72 5.62
C VAL A 165 -10.22 9.92 5.14
N LEU A 166 -9.09 9.67 4.46
CA LEU A 166 -8.26 10.74 3.88
C LEU A 166 -8.98 11.50 2.75
N HIS A 167 -9.98 10.87 2.12
CA HIS A 167 -10.86 11.48 1.13
C HIS A 167 -12.21 11.95 1.72
N GLY A 168 -12.30 12.10 3.04
CA GLY A 168 -13.42 12.76 3.71
C GLY A 168 -14.62 11.87 4.03
N ARG A 169 -14.47 10.54 3.95
CA ARG A 169 -15.50 9.58 4.38
C ARG A 169 -15.33 9.25 5.85
N ASP A 170 -16.39 9.44 6.63
CA ASP A 170 -16.37 9.25 8.08
C ASP A 170 -16.85 7.85 8.49
N GLU A 171 -17.52 7.14 7.58
CA GLU A 171 -18.09 5.81 7.81
C GLU A 171 -17.07 4.77 8.32
N PRO A 172 -15.79 4.75 7.88
CA PRO A 172 -14.79 3.80 8.40
C PRO A 172 -14.17 4.17 9.75
N ILE A 173 -14.43 5.36 10.30
CA ILE A 173 -13.79 5.83 11.54
C ILE A 173 -13.99 4.87 12.71
N PRO A 174 -15.21 4.35 12.99
CA PRO A 174 -15.41 3.39 14.08
C PRO A 174 -14.54 2.13 13.93
N PHE A 175 -14.38 1.61 12.71
CA PHE A 175 -13.50 0.48 12.44
C PHE A 175 -12.03 0.84 12.72
N LEU A 176 -11.53 1.99 12.25
CA LEU A 176 -10.15 2.40 12.52
C LEU A 176 -9.89 2.63 14.03
N LEU A 177 -10.86 3.14 14.78
CA LEU A 177 -10.76 3.24 16.24
C LEU A 177 -10.71 1.87 16.90
N LEU A 178 -11.49 0.91 16.42
CA LEU A 178 -11.41 -0.49 16.86
C LEU A 178 -10.01 -1.07 16.60
N VAL A 179 -9.38 -0.76 15.45
CA VAL A 179 -7.99 -1.16 15.16
C VAL A 179 -7.03 -0.63 16.23
N LEU A 180 -7.13 0.63 16.65
CA LEU A 180 -6.27 1.22 17.70
C LEU A 180 -6.41 0.53 19.06
N ARG A 181 -7.56 -0.09 19.32
CA ARG A 181 -7.91 -0.75 20.58
C ARG A 181 -7.58 -2.24 20.61
N ILE A 182 -7.06 -2.80 19.51
CA ILE A 182 -6.59 -4.19 19.50
C ILE A 182 -5.55 -4.39 20.62
N ASP A 183 -5.70 -5.49 21.36
CA ASP A 183 -4.88 -5.86 22.51
C ASP A 183 -4.81 -4.78 23.60
N THR A 184 -5.94 -4.10 23.85
CA THR A 184 -6.14 -3.19 24.97
C THR A 184 -7.32 -3.63 25.84
N TRP A 185 -7.40 -3.16 27.09
CA TRP A 185 -8.52 -3.50 27.98
C TRP A 185 -9.86 -2.93 27.48
N ILE A 186 -9.86 -1.71 26.94
CA ILE A 186 -11.09 -1.11 26.38
C ILE A 186 -11.56 -1.82 25.11
N GLY A 187 -10.66 -2.42 24.34
CA GLY A 187 -10.99 -3.21 23.15
C GLY A 187 -11.22 -4.69 23.42
N ALA A 188 -11.16 -5.14 24.68
CA ALA A 188 -11.28 -6.55 25.04
C ALA A 188 -12.73 -7.07 24.88
N THR A 189 -13.71 -6.18 25.01
CA THR A 189 -15.14 -6.49 24.88
C THR A 189 -15.69 -6.27 23.47
N ASP A 190 -14.91 -5.65 22.59
CA ASP A 190 -15.36 -5.33 21.24
C ASP A 190 -15.42 -6.60 20.38
N ALA A 191 -16.58 -6.89 19.80
CA ALA A 191 -16.73 -7.96 18.82
C ALA A 191 -15.93 -7.60 17.56
N ARG A 192 -15.15 -8.56 17.04
CA ARG A 192 -14.32 -8.39 15.84
C ARG A 192 -14.74 -9.42 14.79
N ASP A 193 -14.89 -8.96 13.56
CA ASP A 193 -15.26 -9.76 12.38
C ASP A 193 -14.08 -9.93 11.41
N PHE A 194 -12.89 -9.44 11.76
CA PHE A 194 -11.66 -9.55 10.97
C PHE A 194 -10.62 -10.42 11.67
N GLN A 195 -9.69 -10.99 10.89
CA GLN A 195 -8.58 -11.76 11.42
C GLN A 195 -7.57 -10.82 12.07
N VAL A 196 -7.27 -11.05 13.35
CA VAL A 196 -6.25 -10.28 14.06
C VAL A 196 -4.89 -10.92 13.76
N SER A 197 -4.04 -10.21 13.02
CA SER A 197 -2.63 -10.58 12.83
C SER A 197 -1.91 -10.60 14.18
N GLN A 198 -0.86 -11.42 14.33
CA GLN A 198 0.03 -11.31 15.50
C GLN A 198 0.80 -9.97 15.50
N GLN A 199 0.90 -9.31 14.35
CA GLN A 199 1.65 -8.08 14.14
C GLN A 199 0.70 -6.91 13.80
N THR A 200 -0.03 -6.41 14.80
CA THR A 200 -1.01 -5.32 14.59
C THR A 200 -0.40 -3.92 14.64
N ALA A 201 0.89 -3.81 14.92
CA ALA A 201 1.57 -2.52 15.11
C ALA A 201 1.49 -1.65 13.85
N TRP A 202 1.67 -2.27 12.67
CA TRP A 202 1.58 -1.57 11.39
C TRP A 202 0.16 -1.03 11.15
N ALA A 203 -0.87 -1.88 11.20
CA ALA A 203 -2.26 -1.47 11.01
C ALA A 203 -2.67 -0.35 11.99
N ARG A 204 -2.27 -0.46 13.26
CA ARG A 204 -2.50 0.58 14.28
C ARG A 204 -1.83 1.91 13.93
N HIS A 205 -0.59 1.87 13.45
CA HIS A 205 0.11 3.08 13.01
C HIS A 205 -0.62 3.79 11.85
N ARG A 206 -1.08 3.01 10.86
CA ARG A 206 -1.77 3.51 9.67
C ARG A 206 -3.16 4.07 10.00
N ALA A 207 -3.91 3.37 10.85
CA ALA A 207 -5.18 3.84 11.38
C ALA A 207 -5.02 5.18 12.14
N ALA A 208 -4.03 5.26 13.04
CA ALA A 208 -3.79 6.46 13.83
C ALA A 208 -3.41 7.67 12.96
N GLU A 209 -2.61 7.45 11.91
CA GLU A 209 -2.24 8.48 10.94
C GLU A 209 -3.46 9.05 10.20
N ALA A 210 -4.36 8.17 9.72
CA ALA A 210 -5.58 8.58 9.03
C ALA A 210 -6.51 9.38 9.96
N LEU A 211 -6.74 8.87 11.17
CA LEU A 211 -7.60 9.49 12.17
C LEU A 211 -7.07 10.85 12.65
N ALA A 212 -5.76 10.95 12.94
CA ALA A 212 -5.13 12.20 13.33
C ALA A 212 -5.23 13.25 12.21
N THR A 213 -5.00 12.84 10.95
CA THR A 213 -5.15 13.72 9.78
C THR A 213 -6.59 14.22 9.65
N ARG A 214 -7.58 13.32 9.77
CA ARG A 214 -9.01 13.67 9.69
C ARG A 214 -9.44 14.63 10.79
N ALA A 215 -8.95 14.43 12.02
CA ALA A 215 -9.19 15.29 13.18
C ALA A 215 -8.35 16.58 13.17
N ARG A 216 -7.41 16.74 12.23
CA ARG A 216 -6.47 17.87 12.13
C ARG A 216 -5.63 18.08 13.39
N VAL A 217 -5.17 16.98 13.98
CA VAL A 217 -4.28 16.98 15.16
C VAL A 217 -2.95 16.29 14.83
N ALA A 218 -1.93 16.55 15.64
CA ALA A 218 -0.66 15.83 15.51
C ALA A 218 -0.84 14.34 15.83
N LYS A 219 -0.19 13.47 15.06
CA LYS A 219 -0.16 12.03 15.34
C LYS A 219 0.74 11.76 16.55
N THR A 220 0.14 11.39 17.68
CA THR A 220 0.88 11.06 18.92
C THR A 220 0.78 9.59 19.31
N TYR A 221 0.09 8.75 18.52
CA TYR A 221 -0.14 7.33 18.87
C TYR A 221 1.13 6.48 18.70
N HIS A 222 1.47 5.70 19.73
CA HIS A 222 2.63 4.81 19.77
C HIS A 222 2.18 3.34 19.72
N PRO A 223 2.30 2.65 18.56
CA PRO A 223 1.80 1.27 18.42
C PRO A 223 2.54 0.26 19.31
N ASP A 224 3.80 0.50 19.66
CA ASP A 224 4.57 -0.37 20.56
C ASP A 224 4.61 0.14 22.00
N GLY A 225 3.79 1.16 22.32
CA GLY A 225 3.64 1.66 23.67
C GLY A 225 2.95 0.67 24.60
N SER A 226 3.06 0.91 25.91
CA SER A 226 2.33 0.12 26.91
C SER A 226 0.82 0.15 26.64
N VAL A 227 0.09 -0.85 27.14
CA VAL A 227 -1.36 -0.96 26.95
C VAL A 227 -2.07 0.31 27.45
N GLU A 228 -1.70 0.80 28.63
CA GLU A 228 -2.23 2.04 29.22
C GLU A 228 -2.04 3.23 28.28
N ARG A 229 -0.83 3.38 27.73
CA ARG A 229 -0.49 4.50 26.84
C ARG A 229 -1.32 4.45 25.56
N ARG A 230 -1.41 3.29 24.93
CA ARG A 230 -2.19 3.09 23.70
C ARG A 230 -3.66 3.41 23.91
N GLN A 231 -4.23 3.03 25.06
CA GLN A 231 -5.60 3.37 25.41
C GLN A 231 -5.83 4.86 25.56
N VAL A 232 -4.95 5.54 26.31
CA VAL A 232 -5.05 6.99 26.49
C VAL A 232 -4.94 7.71 25.14
N GLU A 233 -4.01 7.31 24.28
CA GLU A 233 -3.83 7.93 22.97
C GLU A 233 -5.00 7.63 22.01
N ALA A 234 -5.59 6.41 22.05
CA ALA A 234 -6.78 6.09 21.27
C ALA A 234 -8.01 6.92 21.71
N LEU A 235 -8.23 7.06 23.02
CA LEU A 235 -9.33 7.87 23.57
C LEU A 235 -9.18 9.35 23.22
N LYS A 236 -7.95 9.89 23.27
CA LYS A 236 -7.66 11.27 22.85
C LYS A 236 -7.99 11.50 21.37
N LEU A 237 -7.65 10.56 20.50
CA LEU A 237 -7.99 10.65 19.07
C LEU A 237 -9.50 10.57 18.85
N GLU A 238 -10.19 9.69 19.56
CA GLU A 238 -11.65 9.57 19.50
C GLU A 238 -12.36 10.86 19.94
N GLU A 239 -11.91 11.48 21.03
CA GLU A 239 -12.42 12.77 21.50
C GLU A 239 -12.17 13.88 20.47
N ALA A 240 -10.98 13.94 19.89
CA ALA A 240 -10.65 14.91 18.83
C ALA A 240 -11.55 14.73 17.58
N LEU A 241 -11.87 13.49 17.20
CA LEU A 241 -12.78 13.21 16.08
C LEU A 241 -14.21 13.65 16.37
N ARG A 242 -14.71 13.48 17.61
CA ARG A 242 -16.03 14.01 18.03
C ARG A 242 -16.05 15.53 17.98
N ALA A 243 -15.00 16.18 18.52
CA ALA A 243 -14.88 17.64 18.50
C ALA A 243 -14.82 18.20 17.08
N ALA A 244 -14.22 17.46 16.14
CA ALA A 244 -14.18 17.80 14.72
C ALA A 244 -15.50 17.48 13.96
N GLY A 245 -16.49 16.87 14.62
CA GLY A 245 -17.77 16.46 14.00
C GLY A 245 -17.67 15.25 13.06
N ALA A 246 -16.54 14.54 13.07
CA ALA A 246 -16.28 13.37 12.23
C ALA A 246 -16.75 12.05 12.88
N LEU A 247 -17.00 12.06 14.18
CA LEU A 247 -17.58 10.93 14.92
C LEU A 247 -18.84 11.40 15.65
N ARG A 248 -19.99 10.80 15.31
CA ARG A 248 -21.30 11.11 15.90
C ARG A 248 -21.67 10.09 16.97
#